data_AF-A0A937XXY3-F1
#
_entry.id   AF-A0A937XXY3-F1
#
_cell.length_a   1.000
_cell.length_b   1.000
_cell.length_c   1.000
_cell.angle_alpha   90.00
_cell.angle_beta   90.00
_cell.angle_gamma   90.00
#
_symmetry.space_group_name_H-M   'P 1'
#
loop_
_entity.id
_entity.type
_entity.pdbx_description
1 polymer ?
#
loop_
_entity_poly.entity_id
_entity_poly.type
_entity_poly.pdbx_seq_one_letter_code
_entity_poly.pdbx_strand_id
1 'polypeptide(L)'
;DPEPIRAALAAATGRSAMARAQQRQLELWRERLIRDDAALTEFAAAAPAADLQVLRSLIRNARREIADARPPRSQRELFRLVRDLLGATAEAP
;
A
#
# COMPACT_ATOMS: atom_id res chain seq x y z
N ASP A 1 27.64 -4.66 31.84
CA ASP A 1 26.27 -4.18 31.56
C ASP A 1 25.82 -4.48 30.15
N PRO A 2 24.67 -5.16 29.97
CA PRO A 2 24.10 -5.45 28.65
C PRO A 2 23.08 -4.40 28.14
N GLU A 3 22.88 -3.27 28.82
CA GLU A 3 21.92 -2.22 28.40
C GLU A 3 22.09 -1.73 26.95
N PRO A 4 23.31 -1.50 26.41
CA PRO A 4 23.47 -1.01 25.04
C PRO A 4 22.92 -1.99 23.99
N ILE A 5 23.07 -3.29 24.24
CA ILE A 5 22.60 -4.36 23.35
C ILE A 5 21.07 -4.44 23.37
N ARG A 6 20.45 -4.28 24.55
CA ARG A 6 18.98 -4.28 24.69
C ARG A 6 18.33 -3.09 23.99
N ALA A 7 18.92 -1.90 24.11
CA ALA A 7 18.42 -0.70 23.42
C ALA A 7 18.52 -0.83 21.90
N ALA A 8 19.64 -1.35 21.38
CA ALA A 8 19.81 -1.58 19.94
C ALA A 8 18.81 -2.61 19.39
N LEU A 9 18.54 -3.69 20.13
CA LEU A 9 17.51 -4.67 19.78
C LEU A 9 16.09 -4.08 19.81
N ALA A 10 15.77 -3.27 20.82
CA ALA A 10 14.47 -2.62 20.92
C ALA A 10 14.24 -1.66 19.73
N ALA A 11 15.24 -0.85 19.38
CA ALA A 11 15.19 0.05 18.23
C ALA A 11 15.08 -0.71 16.89
N ALA A 12 15.80 -1.82 16.73
CA ALA A 12 15.69 -2.67 15.54
C ALA A 12 14.31 -3.37 15.43
N THR A 13 13.78 -3.83 16.56
CA THR A 13 12.47 -4.48 16.63
C THR A 13 11.34 -3.49 16.34
N GLY A 14 11.43 -2.26 16.88
CA GLY A 14 10.49 -1.18 16.62
C GLY A 14 10.43 -0.79 15.13
N ARG A 15 11.59 -0.57 14.49
CA ARG A 15 11.66 -0.30 13.04
C ARG A 15 11.04 -1.43 12.21
N SER A 16 11.31 -2.68 12.59
CA SER A 16 10.74 -3.85 11.92
C SER A 16 9.21 -3.94 12.09
N ALA A 17 8.69 -3.57 13.26
CA ALA A 17 7.25 -3.55 13.53
C ALA A 17 6.53 -2.47 12.71
N MET A 18 7.11 -1.27 12.61
CA MET A 18 6.59 -0.18 11.79
C MET A 18 6.58 -0.55 10.31
N ALA A 19 7.68 -1.11 9.79
CA ALA A 19 7.74 -1.56 8.40
C ALA A 19 6.68 -2.63 8.09
N ARG A 20 6.47 -3.60 9.00
CA ARG A 20 5.39 -4.60 8.85
C ARG A 20 4.01 -3.97 8.89
N ALA A 21 3.78 -2.96 9.74
CA ALA A 21 2.49 -2.27 9.80
C ALA A 21 2.20 -1.52 8.49
N GLN A 22 3.20 -0.83 7.94
CA GLN A 22 3.10 -0.17 6.64
C GLN A 22 2.79 -1.16 5.52
N GLN A 23 3.50 -2.29 5.45
CA GLN A 23 3.23 -3.34 4.45
C GLN A 23 1.78 -3.84 4.53
N ARG A 24 1.28 -4.14 5.74
CA ARG A 24 -0.12 -4.56 5.93
C ARG A 24 -1.12 -3.49 5.52
N GLN A 25 -0.85 -2.22 5.79
CA GLN A 25 -1.72 -1.12 5.39
C GLN A 25 -1.80 -1.01 3.86
N LEU A 26 -0.68 -1.18 3.16
CA LEU A 26 -0.63 -1.18 1.70
C LEU A 26 -1.40 -2.37 1.10
N GLU A 27 -1.25 -3.56 1.71
CA GLU A 27 -2.00 -4.76 1.31
C GLU A 27 -3.51 -4.56 1.50
N LEU A 28 -3.93 -4.01 2.64
CA LEU A 28 -5.32 -3.71 2.91
C LEU A 28 -5.90 -2.74 1.88
N TRP A 29 -5.19 -1.66 1.54
CA TRP A 29 -5.64 -0.73 0.50
C TRP A 29 -5.78 -1.40 -0.85
N ARG A 30 -4.77 -2.18 -1.29
CA ARG A 30 -4.82 -2.92 -2.55
C ARG A 30 -6.05 -3.82 -2.61
N GLU A 31 -6.32 -4.58 -1.56
CA GLU A 31 -7.47 -5.48 -1.49
C GLU A 31 -8.80 -4.74 -1.51
N ARG A 32 -8.92 -3.66 -0.73
CA ARG A 32 -10.13 -2.82 -0.67
C ARG A 32 -10.42 -2.19 -2.03
N LEU A 33 -9.42 -1.62 -2.69
CA LEU A 33 -9.56 -1.00 -4.01
C LEU A 33 -10.04 -2.00 -5.08
N ILE A 34 -9.57 -3.25 -5.01
CA ILE A 34 -10.03 -4.31 -5.91
C ILE A 34 -11.45 -4.75 -5.58
N ARG A 35 -11.84 -4.78 -4.30
CA ARG A 35 -13.14 -5.30 -3.86
C ARG A 35 -14.27 -4.28 -3.99
N ASP A 36 -13.98 -3.01 -3.76
CA ASP A 36 -14.99 -1.97 -3.54
C ASP A 36 -14.63 -0.68 -4.29
N ASP A 37 -15.60 -0.15 -5.04
CA ASP A 37 -15.47 1.13 -5.74
C ASP A 37 -15.50 2.32 -4.76
N ALA A 38 -16.15 2.20 -3.60
CA ALA A 38 -16.14 3.24 -2.59
C ALA A 38 -14.72 3.47 -2.02
N ALA A 39 -13.90 2.43 -1.95
CA ALA A 39 -12.51 2.52 -1.49
C ALA A 39 -11.67 3.45 -2.36
N LEU A 40 -11.99 3.62 -3.65
CA LEU A 40 -11.32 4.58 -4.51
C LEU A 40 -11.60 6.02 -4.08
N THR A 41 -12.83 6.31 -3.62
CA THR A 41 -13.21 7.64 -3.14
C THR A 41 -12.50 7.97 -1.83
N GLU A 42 -12.43 7.01 -0.90
CA GLU A 42 -11.63 7.17 0.33
C GLU A 42 -10.15 7.37 0.02
N PHE A 43 -9.60 6.61 -0.93
CA PHE A 43 -8.20 6.75 -1.32
C PHE A 43 -7.90 8.10 -1.97
N ALA A 44 -8.81 8.60 -2.81
CA ALA A 44 -8.71 9.93 -3.42
C ALA A 44 -8.65 11.05 -2.38
N ALA A 45 -9.40 10.92 -1.27
CA ALA A 45 -9.35 11.87 -0.16
C ALA A 45 -7.99 11.84 0.57
N ALA A 46 -7.36 10.67 0.67
CA ALA A 46 -6.04 10.51 1.29
C ALA A 46 -4.87 10.94 0.38
N ALA A 47 -5.07 10.98 -0.94
CA ALA A 47 -4.04 11.33 -1.92
C ALA A 47 -4.61 12.26 -3.02
N PRO A 48 -4.90 13.54 -2.70
CA PRO A 48 -5.58 14.46 -3.63
C PRO A 48 -4.73 14.83 -4.86
N ALA A 49 -3.41 14.69 -4.79
CA ALA A 49 -2.50 14.94 -5.92
C ALA A 49 -2.29 13.72 -6.83
N ALA A 50 -2.91 12.58 -6.53
CA ALA A 50 -2.71 11.34 -7.27
C ALA A 50 -3.35 11.36 -8.66
N ASP A 51 -2.69 10.78 -9.65
CA ASP A 51 -3.34 10.40 -10.91
C ASP A 51 -4.25 9.18 -10.68
N LEU A 52 -5.52 9.46 -10.39
CA LEU A 52 -6.54 8.45 -10.16
C LEU A 52 -6.92 7.66 -11.42
N GLN A 53 -6.58 8.14 -12.62
CA GLN A 53 -6.91 7.44 -13.85
C GLN A 53 -6.09 6.16 -14.00
N VAL A 54 -4.78 6.23 -13.72
CA VAL A 54 -3.91 5.04 -13.68
C VAL A 54 -4.40 4.06 -12.63
N LEU A 55 -4.75 4.55 -11.43
CA LEU A 55 -5.27 3.74 -10.34
C LEU A 55 -6.55 2.98 -10.74
N ARG A 56 -7.52 3.68 -11.35
CA ARG A 56 -8.77 3.07 -11.88
C ARG A 56 -8.50 1.99 -12.92
N SER A 57 -7.53 2.21 -13.81
CA SER A 57 -7.15 1.23 -14.83
C SER A 57 -6.59 -0.05 -14.20
N LEU A 58 -5.68 0.08 -13.25
CA LEU A 58 -5.08 -1.05 -12.52
C LEU A 58 -6.11 -1.83 -11.71
N ILE A 59 -7.06 -1.15 -11.06
CA ILE A 59 -8.16 -1.80 -10.33
C ILE A 59 -8.99 -2.68 -11.27
N ARG A 60 -9.45 -2.14 -12.42
CA ARG A 60 -10.24 -2.90 -13.38
C ARG A 60 -9.47 -4.11 -13.93
N ASN A 61 -8.19 -3.92 -14.27
CA ASN A 61 -7.36 -5.00 -14.78
C ASN A 61 -7.13 -6.08 -13.72
N ALA A 62 -6.90 -5.70 -12.46
CA ALA A 62 -6.76 -6.63 -11.34
C ALA A 62 -8.03 -7.46 -11.11
N ARG A 63 -9.21 -6.82 -11.16
CA ARG A 63 -10.51 -7.52 -11.07
C ARG A 63 -10.66 -8.54 -12.21
N ARG A 64 -10.28 -8.15 -13.43
CA ARG A 64 -10.32 -9.06 -14.59
C ARG A 64 -9.30 -10.19 -14.49
N GLU A 65 -8.10 -9.94 -13.99
CA GLU A 65 -7.11 -10.99 -13.72
C GLU A 65 -7.64 -12.04 -12.73
N ILE A 66 -8.34 -11.60 -11.68
CA ILE A 66 -8.96 -12.50 -10.71
C ILE A 66 -10.08 -13.32 -11.36
N ALA A 67 -10.99 -12.66 -12.09
CA ALA A 67 -12.10 -13.32 -12.76
C ALA A 67 -11.64 -14.36 -13.80
N ASP A 68 -10.57 -14.06 -14.52
CA ASP A 68 -10.00 -14.92 -15.56
C ASP A 68 -8.92 -15.90 -15.02
N ALA A 69 -8.71 -15.97 -13.69
CA ALA A 69 -7.66 -16.76 -13.05
C ALA A 69 -6.24 -16.55 -13.63
N ARG A 70 -5.93 -15.31 -14.02
CA ARG A 70 -4.64 -14.91 -14.62
C ARG A 70 -3.60 -14.57 -13.55
N PRO A 71 -2.30 -14.60 -13.91
CA PRO A 71 -1.25 -14.11 -13.04
C PRO A 71 -1.50 -12.66 -12.56
N PRO A 72 -1.22 -12.34 -11.28
CA PRO A 72 -1.67 -11.09 -10.64
C PRO A 72 -0.75 -9.90 -10.96
N ARG A 73 -0.53 -9.61 -12.24
CA ARG A 73 0.36 -8.53 -12.68
C ARG A 73 -0.16 -7.17 -12.24
N SER A 74 -1.41 -6.87 -12.54
CA SER A 74 -2.05 -5.59 -12.22
C SER A 74 -2.20 -5.43 -10.71
N GLN A 75 -2.39 -6.51 -9.96
CA GLN A 75 -2.37 -6.45 -8.49
C GLN A 75 -1.00 -6.04 -7.93
N ARG A 76 0.11 -6.56 -8.49
CA ARG A 76 1.48 -6.17 -8.08
C ARG A 76 1.79 -4.72 -8.46
N GLU A 77 1.29 -4.27 -9.61
CA GLU A 77 1.44 -2.88 -10.06
C GLU A 77 0.60 -1.91 -9.24
N LEU A 78 -0.63 -2.29 -8.89
CA LEU A 78 -1.50 -1.56 -7.97
C LEU A 78 -0.83 -1.36 -6.60
N PHE A 79 -0.21 -2.40 -6.05
CA PHE A 79 0.53 -2.29 -4.79
C PHE A 79 1.65 -1.24 -4.86
N ARG A 80 2.45 -1.28 -5.93
CA ARG A 80 3.55 -0.32 -6.13
C ARG A 80 3.01 1.11 -6.22
N LEU A 81 1.97 1.34 -7.03
CA LEU A 81 1.37 2.66 -7.17
C LEU A 81 0.79 3.17 -5.84
N VAL A 82 0.05 2.34 -5.10
CA VAL A 82 -0.51 2.72 -3.78
C VAL A 82 0.60 3.09 -2.80
N ARG A 83 1.69 2.32 -2.77
CA ARG A 83 2.86 2.64 -1.94
C ARG A 83 3.48 3.97 -2.33
N ASP A 84 3.68 4.20 -3.63
CA ASP A 84 4.35 5.40 -4.11
C ASP A 84 3.47 6.64 -3.86
N LEU A 85 2.15 6.54 -4.01
CA LEU A 85 1.21 7.61 -3.71
C LEU A 85 1.12 7.93 -2.21
N LEU A 86 1.04 6.91 -1.34
CA LEU A 86 1.00 7.13 0.11
C LEU A 86 2.37 7.54 0.68
N GLY A 87 3.47 7.10 0.06
CA GLY A 87 4.82 7.52 0.38
C GLY A 87 5.08 8.97 -0.02
N ALA A 88 4.60 9.39 -1.20
CA ALA A 88 4.64 10.78 -1.63
C ALA A 88 3.83 11.71 -0.70
N THR A 89 2.70 11.24 -0.17
CA THR A 89 1.94 11.99 0.86
C THR A 89 2.71 12.12 2.17
N ALA A 90 3.52 11.13 2.56
CA ALA A 90 4.29 11.15 3.80
C ALA A 90 5.57 12.02 3.73
N GLU A 91 6.06 12.33 2.53
CA GLU A 91 7.22 13.21 2.30
C GLU A 91 6.85 14.68 1.97
N ALA A 92 5.58 15.08 2.12
CA ALA A 92 5.20 16.49 1.96
C ALA A 92 5.79 17.35 3.11
N PRO A 93 6.45 18.49 2.79
CA PRO A 93 7.24 19.29 3.74
C PRO A 93 6.41 20.01 4.81
#